data_AF-A0A8D8Q8I1-F1
#
_entry.id   AF-A0A8D8Q8I1-F1
#
_cell.length_a   1.000
_cell.length_b   1.000
_cell.length_c   1.000
_cell.angle_alpha   90.00
_cell.angle_beta   90.00
_cell.angle_gamma   90.00
#
_symmetry.space_group_name_H-M   'P 1'
#
loop_
_entity.id
_entity.type
_entity.pdbx_description
1 polymer ?
#
loop_
_entity_poly.entity_id
_entity_poly.type
_entity_poly.pdbx_seq_one_letter_code
_entity_poly.pdbx_strand_id
1 'polypeptide(L)'
;MWEMMMKKYGHTILSSPQQIATMTTFDQNEEALVNSKNAKSAEMALHAVGGSPGRVYVFNCLKAFLSDGLATQFSLSGKLCAGPGELTSKRRFCDTRLYKIIAKAVREKFPLEKEQDIRTAISDWLSQSKHRIARTKRV
;
A
#
# COMPACT_ATOMS: atom_id res chain seq x y z
N MET A 1 -2.26 22.53 5.51
CA MET A 1 -1.15 22.30 4.54
C MET A 1 -1.46 21.16 3.55
N TRP A 2 -2.06 20.04 3.98
CA TRP A 2 -2.56 18.95 3.13
C TRP A 2 -3.58 19.40 2.05
N GLU A 3 -4.53 20.24 2.42
CA GLU A 3 -5.57 20.76 1.50
C GLU A 3 -5.02 21.66 0.38
N MET A 4 -3.88 22.33 0.60
CA MET A 4 -3.26 23.19 -0.41
C MET A 4 -2.58 22.39 -1.53
N MET A 5 -2.10 21.18 -1.24
CA MET A 5 -1.52 20.30 -2.27
C MET A 5 -2.58 19.68 -3.18
N MET A 6 -3.80 19.45 -2.67
CA MET A 6 -4.91 18.87 -3.43
C MET A 6 -5.44 19.80 -4.53
N LYS A 7 -5.35 21.12 -4.35
CA LYS A 7 -5.84 22.11 -5.34
C LYS A 7 -4.96 22.24 -6.59
N LYS A 8 -3.67 21.86 -6.52
CA LYS A 8 -2.70 22.10 -7.61
C LYS A 8 -2.57 20.94 -8.60
N TYR A 9 -3.00 19.73 -8.25
CA TYR A 9 -2.67 18.50 -9.01
C TYR A 9 -3.87 17.69 -9.51
N GLY A 10 -5.05 18.31 -9.59
CA GLY A 10 -6.26 17.64 -10.09
C GLY A 10 -6.92 16.79 -9.02
N HIS A 11 -8.25 16.74 -9.07
CA HIS A 11 -9.06 16.00 -8.13
C HIS A 11 -8.68 14.51 -8.10
N THR A 12 -8.20 14.08 -6.94
CA THR A 12 -8.75 12.93 -6.23
C THR A 12 -8.65 11.57 -6.89
N ILE A 13 -7.46 10.99 -6.87
CA ILE A 13 -7.35 9.53 -6.67
C ILE A 13 -6.89 9.20 -5.25
N LEU A 14 -6.35 10.17 -4.51
CA LEU A 14 -5.85 10.01 -3.15
C LEU A 14 -6.28 11.14 -2.20
N SER A 15 -7.36 11.88 -2.52
CA SER A 15 -7.77 13.06 -1.74
C SER A 15 -8.53 12.80 -0.46
N SER A 16 -8.41 11.61 0.11
CA SER A 16 -8.97 11.31 1.41
C SER A 16 -7.98 10.43 2.17
N PRO A 17 -7.79 10.63 3.50
CA PRO A 17 -7.05 9.71 4.35
C PRO A 17 -7.77 8.35 4.53
N GLN A 18 -8.84 8.09 3.75
CA GLN A 18 -9.56 6.83 3.78
C GLN A 18 -8.79 5.77 3.03
N GLN A 19 -8.35 4.78 3.80
CA GLN A 19 -7.78 3.53 3.31
C GLN A 19 -8.69 2.88 2.25
N ILE A 20 -8.09 2.34 1.19
CA ILE A 20 -8.80 1.57 0.19
C ILE A 20 -9.32 0.28 0.86
N ALA A 21 -10.64 0.12 0.85
CA ALA A 21 -11.33 -0.93 1.58
C ALA A 21 -11.67 -2.17 0.74
N THR A 22 -11.86 -2.00 -0.58
CA THR A 22 -12.38 -3.03 -1.47
C THR A 22 -11.42 -3.28 -2.65
N MET A 23 -11.49 -4.48 -3.24
CA MET A 23 -10.69 -4.83 -4.42
C MET A 23 -11.11 -3.99 -5.64
N THR A 24 -12.41 -3.72 -5.80
CA THR A 24 -12.92 -2.88 -6.90
C THR A 24 -12.33 -1.47 -6.89
N THR A 25 -12.32 -0.80 -5.72
CA THR A 25 -11.71 0.53 -5.60
C THR A 25 -10.19 0.47 -5.76
N PHE A 26 -9.57 -0.63 -5.32
CA PHE A 26 -8.14 -0.86 -5.55
C PHE A 26 -7.83 -0.95 -7.06
N ASP A 27 -8.61 -1.70 -7.82
CA ASP A 27 -8.42 -1.84 -9.27
C ASP A 27 -8.63 -0.52 -10.02
N GLN A 28 -9.65 0.25 -9.66
CA GLN A 28 -9.87 1.59 -10.20
C GLN A 28 -8.67 2.51 -9.93
N ASN A 29 -8.12 2.46 -8.71
CA ASN A 29 -6.94 3.24 -8.36
C ASN A 29 -5.69 2.76 -9.12
N GLU A 30 -5.48 1.45 -9.26
CA GLU A 30 -4.38 0.89 -10.04
C GLU A 30 -4.45 1.31 -11.52
N GLU A 31 -5.64 1.31 -12.11
CA GLU A 31 -5.85 1.82 -13.47
C GLU A 31 -5.57 3.33 -13.55
N ALA A 32 -6.01 4.10 -12.55
CA ALA A 32 -5.76 5.53 -12.52
C ALA A 32 -4.26 5.88 -12.37
N LEU A 33 -3.47 5.02 -11.74
CA LEU A 33 -2.01 5.11 -11.65
C LEU A 33 -1.29 4.80 -12.98
N VAL A 34 -2.01 4.43 -14.05
CA VAL A 34 -1.49 4.42 -15.43
C VAL A 34 -1.16 5.84 -15.89
N ASN A 35 -1.93 6.83 -15.47
CA ASN A 35 -1.69 8.21 -15.79
C ASN A 35 -0.50 8.77 -14.98
N SER A 36 0.48 9.36 -15.68
CA SER A 36 1.71 9.88 -15.07
C SER A 36 1.47 10.99 -14.04
N LYS A 37 0.43 11.81 -14.20
CA LYS A 37 0.07 12.85 -13.22
C LYS A 37 -0.37 12.22 -11.91
N ASN A 38 -1.20 11.19 -11.98
CA ASN A 38 -1.74 10.50 -10.81
C ASN A 38 -0.66 9.71 -10.07
N ALA A 39 0.23 9.04 -10.82
CA ALA A 39 1.39 8.36 -10.25
C ALA A 39 2.29 9.33 -9.49
N LYS A 40 2.56 10.52 -10.05
CA LYS A 40 3.35 11.56 -9.39
C LYS A 40 2.66 12.12 -8.14
N SER A 41 1.35 12.34 -8.19
CA SER A 41 0.57 12.75 -7.03
C SER A 41 0.62 11.69 -5.92
N ALA A 42 0.57 10.40 -6.27
CA ALA A 42 0.70 9.30 -5.32
C ALA A 42 2.08 9.24 -4.67
N GLU A 43 3.13 9.42 -5.47
CA GLU A 43 4.50 9.52 -4.99
C GLU A 43 4.68 10.70 -4.01
N MET A 44 4.17 11.88 -4.35
CA MET A 44 4.20 13.04 -3.46
C MET A 44 3.45 12.80 -2.14
N ALA A 45 2.29 12.12 -2.20
CA ALA A 45 1.55 11.74 -1.01
C ALA A 45 2.36 10.79 -0.12
N LEU A 46 3.12 9.86 -0.70
CA LEU A 46 4.01 8.96 0.03
C LEU A 46 5.17 9.71 0.67
N HIS A 47 5.79 10.70 -0.01
CA HIS A 47 6.85 11.51 0.60
C HIS A 47 6.40 12.28 1.84
N ALA A 48 5.13 12.67 1.91
CA ALA A 48 4.54 13.31 3.08
C ALA A 48 4.37 12.34 4.27
N VAL A 49 4.49 11.02 4.06
CA VAL A 49 4.42 10.03 5.13
C VAL A 49 5.69 10.09 5.99
N GLY A 50 5.51 10.19 7.30
CA GLY A 50 6.60 10.12 8.28
C GLY A 50 7.02 8.68 8.60
N GLY A 51 8.15 8.52 9.30
CA GLY A 51 8.61 7.24 9.82
C GLY A 51 10.09 6.99 9.54
N SER A 52 10.77 6.42 10.53
CA SER A 52 12.15 5.96 10.47
C SER A 52 12.31 4.80 11.47
N PRO A 53 13.09 3.74 11.17
CA PRO A 53 13.87 3.48 9.95
C PRO A 53 13.01 3.10 8.73
N GLY A 54 13.61 2.81 7.57
CA GLY A 54 12.94 2.57 6.28
C GLY A 54 11.76 1.58 6.36
N ARG A 55 11.88 0.52 7.16
CA ARG A 55 10.79 -0.42 7.47
C ARG A 55 9.52 0.25 8.04
N VAL A 56 9.68 1.20 8.96
CA VAL A 56 8.55 1.94 9.57
C VAL A 56 7.88 2.83 8.53
N TYR A 57 8.68 3.47 7.66
CA TYR A 57 8.15 4.25 6.56
C TYR A 57 7.34 3.39 5.58
N VAL A 58 7.82 2.21 5.19
CA VAL A 58 7.06 1.22 4.38
C VAL A 58 5.71 0.91 5.02
N PHE A 59 5.68 0.63 6.33
CA PHE A 59 4.46 0.28 7.06
C PHE A 59 3.46 1.43 7.06
N ASN A 60 3.93 2.66 7.28
CA ASN A 60 3.09 3.85 7.27
C ASN A 60 2.54 4.14 5.87
N CYS A 61 3.35 3.94 4.83
CA CYS A 61 2.92 4.04 3.44
C CYS A 61 1.80 3.02 3.16
N LEU A 62 1.98 1.75 3.51
CA LEU A 62 0.93 0.74 3.31
C LEU A 62 -0.34 1.06 4.10
N LYS A 63 -0.19 1.49 5.36
CA LYS A 63 -1.32 1.88 6.22
C LYS A 63 -2.07 3.10 5.69
N ALA A 64 -1.42 4.03 5.01
CA ALA A 64 -2.09 5.20 4.44
C ALA A 64 -3.00 4.83 3.25
N PHE A 65 -2.67 3.75 2.52
CA PHE A 65 -3.35 3.40 1.27
C PHE A 65 -4.27 2.17 1.39
N LEU A 66 -3.93 1.19 2.21
CA LEU A 66 -4.64 -0.09 2.27
C LEU A 66 -5.31 -0.28 3.62
N SER A 67 -6.57 -0.69 3.59
CA SER A 67 -7.22 -1.22 4.78
C SER A 67 -6.66 -2.59 5.12
N ASP A 68 -6.73 -2.96 6.40
CA ASP A 68 -6.32 -4.31 6.80
C ASP A 68 -7.19 -5.39 6.15
N GLY A 69 -8.49 -5.10 5.95
CA GLY A 69 -9.42 -5.99 5.25
C GLY A 69 -8.97 -6.30 3.84
N LEU A 70 -8.65 -5.27 3.06
CA LEU A 70 -8.13 -5.43 1.70
C LEU A 70 -6.75 -6.11 1.70
N ALA A 71 -5.87 -5.74 2.64
CA ALA A 71 -4.53 -6.33 2.77
C ALA A 71 -4.57 -7.86 2.95
N THR A 72 -5.65 -8.41 3.52
CA THR A 72 -5.81 -9.88 3.64
C THR A 72 -5.88 -10.60 2.29
N GLN A 73 -6.31 -9.91 1.22
CA GLN A 73 -6.46 -10.45 -0.13
C GLN A 73 -5.13 -10.49 -0.91
N PHE A 74 -4.09 -9.86 -0.38
CA PHE A 74 -2.78 -9.79 -0.99
C PHE A 74 -1.75 -10.68 -0.29
N SER A 75 -0.74 -11.07 -1.07
CA SER A 75 0.55 -11.57 -0.60
C SER A 75 1.64 -11.00 -1.50
N LEU A 76 2.90 -10.96 -1.06
CA LEU A 76 3.96 -10.36 -1.86
C LEU A 76 4.04 -10.99 -3.26
N SER A 77 4.19 -12.32 -3.35
CA SER A 77 4.40 -13.07 -4.60
C SER A 77 3.19 -13.87 -5.09
N GLY A 78 2.04 -13.77 -4.43
CA GLY A 78 0.93 -14.70 -4.62
C GLY A 78 1.13 -15.96 -3.78
N LYS A 79 0.10 -16.33 -3.03
CA LYS A 79 0.03 -17.60 -2.29
C LYS A 79 -1.36 -18.16 -2.46
N LEU A 80 -1.44 -19.44 -2.80
CA LEU A 80 -2.67 -20.21 -2.64
C LEU A 80 -2.92 -20.32 -1.14
N CYS A 81 -4.03 -19.76 -0.67
CA CYS A 81 -4.48 -19.97 0.70
C CYS A 81 -5.48 -21.13 0.69
N ALA A 82 -5.11 -22.22 1.35
CA ALA A 82 -6.06 -23.28 1.67
C ALA A 82 -6.90 -22.81 2.87
N GLY A 83 -8.16 -22.44 2.63
CA GLY A 83 -9.19 -22.42 3.66
C GLY A 83 -9.94 -23.77 3.70
N PRO A 84 -10.71 -24.05 4.76
CA PRO A 84 -11.60 -25.21 4.76
C PRO A 84 -12.63 -25.01 3.64
N GLY A 85 -12.51 -25.78 2.55
CA GLY A 85 -13.46 -25.81 1.44
C GLY A 85 -13.20 -24.86 0.26
N GLU A 86 -12.19 -23.98 0.29
CA GLU A 86 -11.96 -23.05 -0.83
C GLU A 86 -10.47 -22.69 -1.01
N LEU A 87 -9.94 -22.95 -2.21
CA LEU A 87 -8.62 -22.50 -2.68
C LEU A 87 -8.74 -21.05 -3.15
N THR A 88 -8.55 -20.10 -2.24
CA THR A 88 -8.51 -18.68 -2.61
C THR A 88 -7.08 -18.26 -2.90
N SER A 89 -6.80 -17.88 -4.14
CA SER A 89 -5.49 -17.36 -4.54
C SER A 89 -5.36 -15.90 -4.13
N LYS A 90 -4.39 -15.58 -3.27
CA LYS A 90 -4.08 -14.19 -2.95
C LYS A 90 -3.43 -13.52 -4.16
N ARG A 91 -3.85 -12.28 -4.46
CA ARG A 91 -3.24 -11.49 -5.53
C ARG A 91 -1.79 -11.15 -5.18
N ARG A 92 -0.94 -11.13 -6.21
CA ARG A 92 0.47 -10.73 -6.12
C ARG A 92 0.55 -9.22 -5.91
N PHE A 93 1.13 -8.79 -4.80
CA PHE A 93 1.31 -7.37 -4.53
C PHE A 93 2.52 -6.79 -5.25
N CYS A 94 3.59 -7.57 -5.47
CA CYS A 94 4.80 -7.11 -6.15
C CYS A 94 4.56 -6.66 -7.60
N ASP A 95 3.46 -7.10 -8.20
CA ASP A 95 3.11 -6.78 -9.59
C ASP A 95 2.30 -5.48 -9.71
N THR A 96 1.83 -4.94 -8.58
CA THR A 96 0.99 -3.73 -8.52
C THR A 96 1.81 -2.46 -8.79
N ARG A 97 1.15 -1.43 -9.31
CA ARG A 97 1.72 -0.09 -9.46
C ARG A 97 1.97 0.53 -8.10
N LEU A 98 1.06 0.36 -7.14
CA LEU A 98 1.27 0.82 -5.77
C LEU A 98 2.58 0.29 -5.17
N TYR A 99 2.91 -1.00 -5.37
CA TYR A 99 4.21 -1.55 -4.95
C TYR A 99 5.38 -0.79 -5.57
N LYS A 100 5.35 -0.55 -6.88
CA LYS A 100 6.43 0.14 -7.61
C LYS A 100 6.63 1.56 -7.08
N ILE A 101 5.54 2.28 -6.80
CA ILE A 101 5.58 3.64 -6.27
C ILE A 101 6.12 3.65 -4.83
N ILE A 102 5.66 2.73 -3.96
CA ILE A 102 6.18 2.60 -2.59
C ILE A 102 7.68 2.29 -2.62
N ALA A 103 8.11 1.32 -3.43
CA ALA A 103 9.52 0.95 -3.53
C ALA A 103 10.39 2.11 -4.02
N LYS A 104 9.89 2.89 -4.99
CA LYS A 104 10.56 4.11 -5.47
C LYS A 104 10.70 5.16 -4.35
N ALA A 105 9.59 5.50 -3.69
CA ALA A 105 9.57 6.50 -2.63
C ALA A 105 10.46 6.10 -1.43
N VAL A 106 10.56 4.80 -1.12
CA VAL A 106 11.46 4.29 -0.07
C VAL A 106 12.91 4.46 -0.49
N ARG A 107 13.30 4.09 -1.73
CA ARG A 107 14.68 4.24 -2.22
C ARG A 107 15.12 5.69 -2.31
N GLU A 108 14.23 6.60 -2.67
CA GLU A 108 14.54 8.03 -2.72
C GLU A 108 14.77 8.61 -1.31
N LYS A 109 14.02 8.13 -0.30
CA LYS A 109 14.14 8.60 1.09
C LYS A 109 15.23 7.88 1.89
N PHE A 110 15.47 6.60 1.59
CA PHE A 110 16.44 5.72 2.24
C PHE A 110 17.31 5.05 1.17
N PRO A 111 18.31 5.74 0.60
CA PRO A 111 19.08 5.25 -0.56
C PRO A 111 19.87 3.97 -0.31
N LEU A 112 20.15 3.64 0.95
CA LEU A 112 20.89 2.44 1.35
C LEU A 112 19.99 1.21 1.54
N GLU A 113 18.66 1.37 1.53
CA GLU A 113 17.71 0.28 1.72
C GLU A 113 17.69 -0.65 0.50
N LYS A 114 17.96 -1.95 0.69
CA LYS A 114 17.99 -2.90 -0.42
C LYS A 114 16.57 -3.28 -0.83
N GLU A 115 16.39 -3.70 -2.07
CA GLU A 115 15.08 -4.19 -2.53
C GLU A 115 14.53 -5.31 -1.64
N GLN A 116 15.41 -6.20 -1.20
CA GLN A 116 15.04 -7.33 -0.35
C GLN A 116 14.46 -6.87 0.99
N ASP A 117 14.98 -5.78 1.56
CA ASP A 117 14.51 -5.24 2.84
C ASP A 117 13.10 -4.63 2.67
N ILE A 118 12.88 -3.89 1.58
CA ILE A 118 11.57 -3.33 1.21
C ILE A 118 10.55 -4.46 1.01
N ARG A 119 10.91 -5.49 0.23
CA ARG A 119 10.05 -6.67 -0.02
C ARG A 119 9.70 -7.39 1.27
N THR A 120 10.68 -7.58 2.15
CA THR A 120 10.49 -8.23 3.46
C THR A 120 9.55 -7.41 4.33
N ALA A 121 9.74 -6.09 4.41
CA ALA A 121 8.85 -5.19 5.13
C ALA A 121 7.41 -5.26 4.59
N ILE A 122 7.21 -5.19 3.28
CA ILE A 122 5.87 -5.29 2.68
C ILE A 122 5.23 -6.65 2.96
N SER A 123 5.99 -7.75 2.80
CA SER A 123 5.52 -9.11 3.08
C SER A 123 5.08 -9.27 4.54
N ASP A 124 5.89 -8.77 5.48
CA ASP A 124 5.60 -8.81 6.91
C ASP A 124 4.35 -8.00 7.26
N TRP A 125 4.19 -6.81 6.66
CA TRP A 125 3.01 -6.01 6.89
C TRP A 125 1.75 -6.68 6.35
N LEU A 126 1.80 -7.28 5.15
CA LEU A 126 0.66 -8.00 4.56
C LEU A 126 0.29 -9.25 5.37
N SER A 127 1.27 -10.00 5.88
CA SER A 127 1.01 -11.21 6.68
C SER A 127 0.35 -10.90 8.02
N GLN A 128 0.66 -9.75 8.61
CA GLN A 128 0.10 -9.30 9.88
C GLN A 128 -1.33 -8.72 9.78
N SER A 129 -1.88 -8.52 8.58
CA SER A 129 -3.21 -7.93 8.37
C SER A 129 -4.33 -8.61 9.18
N LYS A 130 -4.38 -9.96 9.15
CA LYS A 130 -5.37 -10.73 9.94
C LYS A 130 -5.24 -10.51 11.44
N HIS A 131 -4.01 -10.42 11.95
CA HIS A 131 -3.75 -10.17 13.37
C HIS A 131 -4.15 -8.74 13.77
N ARG A 132 -3.94 -7.75 12.90
CA ARG A 132 -4.38 -6.38 13.14
C ARG A 132 -5.90 -6.28 13.21
N ILE A 133 -6.63 -6.92 12.29
CA ILE A 133 -8.11 -7.01 12.35
C ILE A 133 -8.57 -7.66 13.66
N ALA A 134 -7.96 -8.78 14.04
CA ALA A 134 -8.32 -9.49 15.26
C ALA A 134 -8.08 -8.65 16.53
N ARG A 135 -7.05 -7.80 16.54
CA ARG A 135 -6.77 -6.87 17.63
C ARG A 135 -7.84 -5.78 17.73
N THR A 136 -8.26 -5.20 16.59
CA THR A 136 -9.32 -4.18 16.56
C THR A 136 -10.66 -4.68 17.06
N LYS A 137 -10.99 -5.97 16.83
CA LYS A 137 -12.26 -6.57 17.30
C LYS A 137 -12.30 -6.88 18.81
N ARG A 138 -11.17 -6.80 19.51
CA ARG A 138 -11.05 -7.08 20.96
C ARG A 138 -11.05 -5.82 21.82
N VAL A 139 -11.08 -4.66 21.19
CA VAL A 139 -11.20 -3.33 21.80
C VAL A 139 -12.62 -2.87 21.60
#